data_AF-A0A3M1AIU4-F1
#
_entry.id   AF-A0A3M1AIU4-F1
#
_cell.length_a   1.000
_cell.length_b   1.000
_cell.length_c   1.000
_cell.angle_alpha   90.00
_cell.angle_beta   90.00
_cell.angle_gamma   90.00
#
_symmetry.space_group_name_H-M   'P 1'
#
loop_
_entity.id
_entity.type
_entity.pdbx_description
1 polymer ?
#
loop_
_entity_poly.entity_id
_entity_poly.type
_entity_poly.pdbx_seq_one_letter_code
_entity_poly.pdbx_strand_id
1 'polypeptide(L)'
;YVAAFSDDDFPIVKTLDGRTILAEPEEWSVQDEFGHSLASFTQLPLRLAWAITVHKSQGMTLDAAEIDLSHTFEKGQGYVALSRLKSLQGLKLKGFNAIALQVDALACKADQRFLELSTEAENSMPDSKEMEKRALEFLRKCGGLTDAGEIVRRRKKARDKKRKKSTYLISKEYIEKGLSIKEIAQERGLSEGTIISHIVKMKDKFPETDLSRFRPDEALMEKVRHAREALLQENNPDNFQRDGSLTLRSLFDALNGEVGYNELKLCMVFME
;
A
#
# COMPACT_ATOMS: atom_id res chain seq x y z
N TYR A 1 -5.96 -14.49 23.44
CA TYR A 1 -5.36 -14.98 24.69
C TYR A 1 -3.90 -15.35 24.44
N VAL A 2 -3.04 -15.32 25.45
CA VAL A 2 -1.65 -15.77 25.32
C VAL A 2 -1.65 -17.29 25.22
N ALA A 3 -1.08 -17.83 24.15
CA ALA A 3 -1.07 -19.26 23.85
C ALA A 3 0.29 -19.90 24.14
N ALA A 4 1.39 -19.16 23.96
CA ALA A 4 2.76 -19.59 24.19
C ALA A 4 3.67 -18.37 24.36
N PHE A 5 4.96 -18.60 24.54
CA PHE A 5 6.02 -17.59 24.52
C PHE A 5 7.07 -17.99 23.47
N SER A 6 7.74 -17.02 22.86
CA SER A 6 8.89 -17.27 21.98
C SER A 6 10.15 -17.62 22.77
N ASP A 7 11.22 -17.97 22.06
CA ASP A 7 12.55 -18.22 22.65
C ASP A 7 13.12 -16.97 23.36
N ASP A 8 12.70 -15.77 22.94
CA ASP A 8 13.05 -14.47 23.54
C ASP A 8 12.05 -14.03 24.64
N ASP A 9 11.24 -14.94 25.18
CA ASP A 9 10.22 -14.68 26.21
C ASP A 9 9.10 -13.68 25.81
N PHE A 10 8.86 -13.48 24.52
CA PHE A 10 7.75 -12.64 24.05
C PHE A 10 6.45 -13.42 23.92
N PRO A 11 5.30 -12.86 24.36
CA PRO A 11 4.03 -13.56 24.33
C PRO A 11 3.51 -13.76 22.90
N ILE A 12 3.10 -15.00 22.61
CA ILE A 12 2.41 -15.38 21.37
C ILE A 12 0.91 -15.35 21.64
N VAL A 13 0.22 -14.38 21.04
CA VAL A 13 -1.21 -14.12 21.24
C VAL A 13 -2.04 -14.76 20.14
N LYS A 14 -2.99 -15.60 20.52
CA LYS A 14 -4.03 -16.12 19.62
C LYS A 14 -5.29 -15.27 19.71
N THR A 15 -5.73 -14.74 18.58
CA THR A 15 -6.94 -13.91 18.47
C THR A 15 -8.19 -14.78 18.34
N LEU A 16 -9.37 -14.18 18.52
CA LEU A 16 -10.66 -14.90 18.42
C LEU A 16 -10.95 -15.41 17.00
N ASP A 17 -10.42 -14.75 15.98
CA ASP A 17 -10.51 -15.18 14.57
C ASP A 17 -9.40 -16.17 14.16
N GLY A 18 -8.62 -16.68 15.12
CA GLY A 18 -7.66 -17.76 14.92
C GLY A 18 -6.27 -17.34 14.45
N ARG A 19 -6.02 -16.05 14.24
CA ARG A 19 -4.67 -15.55 13.94
C ARG A 19 -3.76 -15.68 15.16
N THR A 20 -2.48 -15.88 14.89
CA THR A 20 -1.43 -15.95 15.92
C THR A 20 -0.46 -14.80 15.68
N ILE A 21 -0.18 -14.03 16.72
CA ILE A 21 0.60 -12.80 16.66
C ILE A 21 1.69 -12.87 17.73
N LEU A 22 2.95 -12.70 17.34
CA LEU A 22 4.04 -12.47 18.29
C LEU A 22 3.97 -11.01 18.74
N ALA A 23 3.82 -10.77 20.05
CA ALA A 23 3.75 -9.42 20.59
C ALA A 23 5.13 -8.99 21.08
N GLU A 24 5.83 -8.22 20.26
CA GLU A 24 7.12 -7.60 20.59
C GLU A 24 6.89 -6.23 21.26
N PRO A 25 7.87 -5.71 22.03
CA PRO A 25 7.78 -4.37 22.60
C PRO A 25 7.61 -3.31 21.52
N GLU A 26 6.68 -2.39 21.74
CA GLU A 26 6.40 -1.26 20.86
C GLU A 26 6.73 0.04 21.59
N GLU A 27 7.17 1.06 20.86
CA GLU A 27 7.44 2.38 21.42
C GLU A 27 6.28 3.33 21.12
N TRP A 28 5.74 3.96 22.16
CA TRP A 28 4.80 5.07 22.04
C TRP A 28 5.49 6.37 22.43
N SER A 29 5.37 7.39 21.58
CA SER A 29 5.92 8.71 21.83
C SER A 29 4.84 9.79 21.88
N VAL A 30 4.97 10.73 22.81
CA VAL A 30 4.22 12.00 22.77
C VAL A 30 5.06 13.02 22.03
N GLN A 31 4.48 13.66 21.02
CA GLN A 31 5.15 14.64 20.17
C GLN A 31 4.62 16.05 20.42
N ASP A 32 5.45 17.06 20.22
CA ASP A 32 5.04 18.46 20.17
C ASP A 32 4.37 18.82 18.82
N GLU A 33 3.93 20.08 18.69
CA GLU A 33 3.30 20.60 17.47
C GLU A 33 4.26 20.63 16.26
N PHE A 34 5.56 20.49 16.48
CA PHE A 34 6.61 20.47 15.47
C PHE A 34 7.07 19.04 15.13
N GLY A 35 6.47 18.01 15.75
CA GLY A 35 6.78 16.60 15.54
C GLY A 35 7.99 16.09 16.32
N HIS A 36 8.52 16.84 17.28
CA HIS A 36 9.61 16.39 18.14
C HIS A 36 9.07 15.52 19.27
N SER A 37 9.71 14.37 19.51
CA SER A 37 9.36 13.51 20.64
C SER A 37 9.74 14.18 21.96
N LEU A 38 8.74 14.42 22.81
CA LEU A 38 8.89 14.98 24.15
C LEU A 38 9.17 13.89 25.19
N ALA A 39 8.57 12.72 25.00
CA ALA A 39 8.75 11.54 25.82
C ALA A 39 8.39 10.30 25.02
N SER A 40 9.10 9.20 25.27
CA SER A 40 8.75 7.89 24.73
C SER A 40 8.65 6.83 25.84
N PHE A 41 7.87 5.80 25.57
CA PHE A 41 7.67 4.66 26.45
C PHE A 41 7.64 3.39 25.62
N THR A 42 8.52 2.44 25.92
CA THR A 42 8.59 1.14 25.24
C THR A 42 8.03 0.05 26.15
N GLN A 43 7.04 -0.71 25.66
CA GLN A 43 6.40 -1.80 26.41
C GLN A 43 5.73 -2.79 25.45
N LEU A 44 5.44 -4.00 25.93
CA LEU A 44 4.57 -4.93 25.21
C LEU A 44 3.18 -4.29 24.97
N PRO A 45 2.62 -4.35 23.74
CA PRO A 45 1.32 -3.77 23.38
C PRO A 45 0.14 -4.60 23.89
N LEU A 46 0.23 -5.10 25.13
CA LEU A 46 -0.74 -5.99 25.75
C LEU A 46 -1.22 -5.43 27.09
N ARG A 47 -2.52 -5.56 27.33
CA ARG A 47 -3.15 -5.23 28.60
C ARG A 47 -4.13 -6.34 28.96
N LEU A 48 -4.24 -6.64 30.25
CA LEU A 48 -5.28 -7.54 30.75
C LEU A 48 -6.66 -6.96 30.40
N ALA A 49 -7.49 -7.75 29.73
CA ALA A 49 -8.74 -7.31 29.11
C ALA A 49 -9.98 -8.09 29.60
N TRP A 50 -9.88 -8.83 30.71
CA TRP A 50 -11.04 -9.49 31.32
C TRP A 50 -12.08 -8.49 31.82
N ALA A 51 -11.64 -7.34 32.30
CA ALA A 51 -12.49 -6.25 32.73
C ALA A 51 -11.97 -4.94 32.15
N ILE A 52 -12.89 -4.15 31.62
CA ILE A 52 -12.64 -2.80 31.12
C ILE A 52 -13.69 -1.86 31.70
N THR A 53 -13.34 -0.60 31.86
CA THR A 53 -14.32 0.41 32.27
C THR A 53 -15.21 0.78 31.08
N VAL A 54 -16.44 1.21 31.36
CA VAL A 54 -17.37 1.67 30.31
C VAL A 54 -16.73 2.77 29.45
N HIS A 55 -16.04 3.73 30.08
CA HIS A 55 -15.30 4.79 29.39
C HIS A 55 -14.26 4.25 28.40
N LYS A 56 -13.50 3.21 28.77
CA LYS A 56 -12.50 2.61 27.87
C LYS A 56 -13.14 1.75 26.78
N SER A 57 -14.37 1.30 26.97
CA SER A 57 -15.13 0.56 25.95
C SER A 57 -15.78 1.46 24.89
N GLN A 58 -15.82 2.78 25.10
CA GLN A 58 -16.51 3.71 24.19
C GLN A 58 -15.92 3.63 22.78
N GLY A 59 -16.80 3.42 21.79
CA GLY A 59 -16.39 3.24 20.39
C GLY A 59 -15.99 1.80 20.02
N MET A 60 -15.87 0.88 20.99
CA MET A 60 -15.59 -0.52 20.71
C MET A 60 -16.85 -1.28 20.30
N THR A 61 -16.66 -2.43 19.65
CA THR A 61 -17.72 -3.42 19.43
C THR A 61 -17.30 -4.75 20.06
N LEU A 62 -18.15 -5.31 20.90
CA LEU A 62 -17.92 -6.53 21.68
C LEU A 62 -18.92 -7.62 21.25
N ASP A 63 -18.44 -8.86 21.16
CA ASP A 63 -19.31 -10.00 20.82
C ASP A 63 -20.11 -10.47 22.03
N ALA A 64 -19.51 -10.50 23.22
CA ALA A 64 -20.15 -10.84 24.48
C ALA A 64 -19.51 -10.08 25.66
N ALA A 65 -20.30 -9.73 26.67
CA ALA A 65 -19.84 -9.07 27.88
C ALA A 65 -20.76 -9.33 29.07
N GLU A 66 -20.16 -9.52 30.25
CA GLU A 66 -20.85 -9.37 31.53
C GLU A 66 -20.76 -7.90 31.96
N ILE A 67 -21.91 -7.27 32.19
CA ILE A 67 -22.01 -5.83 32.50
C ILE A 67 -22.68 -5.66 33.86
N ASP A 68 -22.09 -4.82 34.70
CA ASP A 68 -22.68 -4.35 35.95
C ASP A 68 -22.77 -2.82 35.93
N LEU A 69 -24.00 -2.30 35.89
CA LEU A 69 -24.31 -0.87 35.87
C LEU A 69 -24.78 -0.37 37.24
N SER A 70 -24.69 -1.17 38.30
CA SER A 70 -25.22 -0.83 39.63
C SER A 70 -24.53 0.41 40.23
N HIS A 71 -23.26 0.64 39.86
CA HIS A 71 -22.43 1.77 40.29
C HIS A 71 -22.26 2.85 39.23
N THR A 72 -23.19 2.94 38.27
CA THR A 72 -23.19 4.00 37.26
C THR A 72 -23.42 5.36 37.92
N PHE A 73 -22.61 6.36 37.58
CA PHE A 73 -22.68 7.70 38.17
C PHE A 73 -22.94 8.79 37.14
N GLU A 74 -22.70 8.54 35.85
CA GLU A 74 -22.99 9.48 34.77
C GLU A 74 -24.22 9.08 33.94
N LYS A 75 -24.97 10.08 33.49
CA LYS A 75 -26.07 9.89 32.53
C LYS A 75 -25.51 9.44 31.18
N GLY A 76 -26.22 8.54 30.50
CA GLY A 76 -25.78 7.97 29.23
C GLY A 76 -24.71 6.86 29.34
N GLN A 77 -24.07 6.67 30.49
CA GLN A 77 -23.06 5.61 30.66
C GLN A 77 -23.66 4.20 30.48
N GLY A 78 -24.90 3.95 30.92
CA GLY A 78 -25.58 2.68 30.65
C GLY A 78 -25.83 2.44 29.17
N TYR A 79 -26.22 3.48 28.42
CA TYR A 79 -26.33 3.41 26.96
C TYR A 79 -24.98 3.09 26.30
N VAL A 80 -23.89 3.75 26.71
CA VAL A 80 -22.55 3.48 26.17
C VAL A 80 -22.17 2.02 26.38
N ALA A 81 -22.36 1.48 27.58
CA ALA A 81 -22.02 0.09 27.90
C ALA A 81 -22.84 -0.93 27.10
N LEU A 82 -24.16 -0.77 27.07
CA LEU A 82 -25.06 -1.73 26.41
C LEU A 82 -24.93 -1.68 24.88
N SER A 83 -24.70 -0.51 24.30
CA SER A 83 -24.53 -0.33 22.85
C SER A 83 -23.22 -0.91 22.30
N ARG A 84 -22.31 -1.43 23.15
CA ARG A 84 -21.08 -2.08 22.67
C ARG A 84 -21.35 -3.48 22.12
N LEU A 85 -22.43 -4.14 22.55
CA LEU A 85 -22.73 -5.50 22.14
C LEU A 85 -23.44 -5.53 20.78
N LYS A 86 -23.08 -6.50 19.94
CA LYS A 86 -23.74 -6.73 18.64
C LYS A 86 -25.12 -7.37 18.76
N SER A 87 -25.36 -8.12 19.84
CA SER A 87 -26.60 -8.89 20.04
C SER A 87 -26.93 -9.03 21.52
N LEU A 88 -28.22 -9.22 21.82
CA LEU A 88 -28.70 -9.45 23.19
C LEU A 88 -28.22 -10.78 23.77
N GLN A 89 -27.98 -11.80 22.94
CA GLN A 89 -27.50 -13.11 23.39
C GLN A 89 -26.09 -13.04 24.02
N GLY A 90 -25.28 -12.06 23.61
CA GLY A 90 -23.96 -11.81 24.18
C GLY A 90 -23.99 -11.05 25.51
N LEU A 91 -25.15 -10.56 25.96
CA LEU A 91 -25.27 -9.73 27.15
C LEU A 91 -25.58 -10.57 28.39
N LYS A 92 -24.76 -10.40 29.43
CA LYS A 92 -25.12 -10.79 30.79
C LYS A 92 -25.15 -9.55 31.68
N LEU A 93 -26.35 -9.08 32.04
CA LEU A 93 -26.53 -7.90 32.88
C LEU A 93 -26.70 -8.32 34.35
N LYS A 94 -25.80 -7.88 35.23
CA LYS A 94 -25.88 -8.19 36.67
C LYS A 94 -26.86 -7.30 37.42
N GLY A 95 -26.94 -6.03 37.03
CA GLY A 95 -27.74 -5.02 37.70
C GLY A 95 -27.53 -3.64 37.07
N PHE A 96 -28.43 -2.72 37.38
CA PHE A 96 -28.35 -1.32 36.98
C PHE A 96 -29.05 -0.44 38.01
N ASN A 97 -28.67 0.85 38.06
CA ASN A 97 -29.37 1.86 38.83
C ASN A 97 -30.18 2.81 37.93
N ALA A 98 -30.95 3.72 38.52
CA ALA A 98 -31.78 4.65 37.76
C ALA A 98 -30.96 5.59 36.86
N ILE A 99 -29.79 6.04 37.32
CA ILE A 99 -28.91 6.97 36.56
C ILE A 99 -28.42 6.34 35.27
N ALA A 100 -28.15 5.03 35.27
CA ALA A 100 -27.68 4.30 34.10
C ALA A 100 -28.63 4.41 32.88
N LEU A 101 -29.92 4.61 33.13
CA LEU A 101 -30.96 4.72 32.11
C LEU A 101 -31.40 6.17 31.85
N GLN A 102 -30.82 7.14 32.55
CA GLN A 102 -31.14 8.54 32.34
C GLN A 102 -30.34 9.14 31.18
N VAL A 103 -31.00 10.05 30.48
CA VAL A 103 -30.41 10.89 29.43
C VAL A 103 -30.21 12.30 30.00
N ASP A 104 -29.14 12.96 29.57
CA ASP A 104 -28.89 14.34 29.97
C ASP A 104 -29.91 15.31 29.36
N ALA A 105 -30.36 16.29 30.16
CA ALA A 105 -31.40 17.22 29.75
C ALA A 105 -30.93 18.19 28.66
N LEU A 106 -29.64 18.57 28.64
CA LEU A 106 -29.08 19.40 27.57
C LEU A 106 -28.99 18.61 26.28
N ALA A 107 -28.65 17.31 26.34
CA ALA A 107 -28.67 16.44 25.16
C ALA A 107 -30.09 16.33 24.57
N CYS A 108 -31.12 16.15 25.40
CA CYS A 108 -32.52 16.13 24.94
C CYS A 108 -32.93 17.46 24.28
N LYS A 109 -32.56 18.61 24.87
CA LYS A 109 -32.86 19.93 24.30
C LYS A 109 -32.13 20.16 22.98
N ALA A 110 -30.87 19.74 22.88
CA ALA A 110 -30.10 19.83 21.65
C ALA A 110 -30.70 18.95 20.55
N ASP A 111 -31.10 17.71 20.87
CA ASP A 111 -31.76 16.80 19.93
C ASP A 111 -33.07 17.39 19.38
N GLN A 112 -33.91 17.97 20.25
CA GLN A 112 -35.10 18.71 19.82
C GLN A 112 -34.77 19.83 18.83
N ARG A 113 -33.73 20.63 19.11
CA ARG A 113 -33.30 21.68 18.19
C ARG A 113 -32.78 21.12 16.87
N PHE A 114 -32.08 19.98 16.87
CA PHE A 114 -31.63 19.33 15.64
C PHE A 114 -32.80 18.81 14.80
N LEU A 115 -33.85 18.29 15.44
CA LEU A 115 -35.07 17.88 14.74
C LEU A 115 -35.77 19.07 14.08
N GLU A 116 -35.92 20.19 14.79
CA GLU A 116 -36.47 21.43 14.23
C GLU A 116 -35.67 21.92 13.02
N LEU A 117 -34.33 22.00 13.16
CA LEU A 117 -33.44 22.41 12.08
C LEU A 117 -33.51 21.45 10.90
N SER A 118 -33.64 20.14 11.14
CA SER A 118 -33.82 19.15 10.08
C SER A 118 -35.12 19.38 9.32
N THR A 119 -36.21 19.67 10.01
CA THR A 119 -37.51 19.99 9.38
C THR A 119 -37.46 21.32 8.62
N GLU A 120 -36.83 22.35 9.17
CA GLU A 120 -36.59 23.63 8.47
C GLU A 120 -35.77 23.43 7.19
N ALA A 121 -34.72 22.59 7.26
CA ALA A 121 -33.87 22.26 6.12
C ALA A 121 -34.65 21.48 5.06
N GLU A 122 -35.47 20.51 5.45
CA GLU A 122 -36.31 19.71 4.54
C GLU A 122 -37.36 20.58 3.84
N ASN A 123 -38.02 21.48 4.57
CA ASN A 123 -39.00 22.41 4.01
C ASN A 123 -38.38 23.48 3.10
N SER A 124 -37.13 23.86 3.35
CA SER A 124 -36.37 24.80 2.51
C SER A 124 -35.53 24.10 1.43
N MET A 125 -35.68 22.78 1.27
CA MET A 125 -34.99 22.07 0.20
C MET A 125 -35.45 22.61 -1.16
N PRO A 126 -34.50 23.04 -2.00
CA PRO A 126 -34.83 23.45 -3.35
C PRO A 126 -35.36 22.26 -4.15
N ASP A 127 -36.06 22.55 -5.25
CA ASP A 127 -36.53 21.50 -6.14
C ASP A 127 -35.37 20.66 -6.72
N SER A 128 -35.71 19.52 -7.31
CA SER A 128 -34.71 18.60 -7.87
C SER A 128 -33.78 19.23 -8.90
N LYS A 129 -34.24 20.22 -9.66
CA LYS A 129 -33.42 20.86 -10.72
C LYS A 129 -32.42 21.83 -10.10
N GLU A 130 -32.85 22.61 -9.12
CA GLU A 130 -31.97 23.53 -8.42
C GLU A 130 -30.96 22.77 -7.53
N MET A 131 -31.35 21.65 -6.93
CA MET A 131 -30.41 20.73 -6.28
C MET A 131 -29.33 20.22 -7.23
N GLU A 132 -29.71 19.76 -8.42
CA GLU A 132 -28.77 19.26 -9.42
C GLU A 132 -27.78 20.36 -9.84
N LYS A 133 -28.27 21.59 -10.02
CA LYS A 133 -27.42 22.75 -10.30
C LYS A 133 -26.42 23.00 -9.17
N ARG A 134 -26.87 23.03 -7.91
CA ARG A 134 -25.99 23.22 -6.74
C ARG A 134 -24.96 22.10 -6.61
N ALA A 135 -25.34 20.86 -6.88
CA ALA A 135 -24.43 19.72 -6.87
C ALA A 135 -23.35 19.84 -7.95
N LEU A 136 -23.71 20.24 -9.18
CA LEU A 136 -22.75 20.48 -10.26
C LEU A 136 -21.80 21.63 -9.93
N GLU A 137 -22.29 22.73 -9.34
CA GLU A 137 -21.45 23.84 -8.89
C GLU A 137 -20.48 23.41 -7.77
N PHE A 138 -20.96 22.63 -6.80
CA PHE A 138 -20.12 22.06 -5.74
C PHE A 138 -19.01 21.18 -6.30
N LEU A 139 -19.35 20.27 -7.21
CA LEU A 139 -18.37 19.41 -7.88
C LEU A 139 -17.29 20.23 -8.60
N ARG A 140 -17.67 21.31 -9.30
CA ARG A 140 -16.69 22.21 -9.94
C ARG A 140 -15.79 22.89 -8.93
N LYS A 141 -16.32 23.38 -7.80
CA LYS A 141 -15.52 24.01 -6.73
C LYS A 141 -14.51 23.04 -6.10
N CYS A 142 -14.87 21.77 -5.96
CA CYS A 142 -13.96 20.72 -5.51
C CYS A 142 -12.95 20.27 -6.57
N GLY A 143 -12.93 20.90 -7.76
CA GLY A 143 -12.07 20.48 -8.88
C GLY A 143 -12.54 19.21 -9.59
N GLY A 144 -13.76 18.77 -9.34
CA GLY A 144 -14.41 17.66 -10.00
C GLY A 144 -14.83 17.99 -11.44
N LEU A 145 -14.83 16.98 -12.30
CA LEU A 145 -15.38 17.13 -13.65
C LEU A 145 -16.89 17.02 -13.63
N THR A 146 -17.55 17.93 -14.33
CA THR A 146 -19.01 17.88 -14.56
C THR A 146 -19.38 17.60 -16.01
N ASP A 147 -18.44 17.74 -16.96
CA ASP A 147 -18.72 17.47 -18.37
C ASP A 147 -18.76 15.96 -18.63
N ALA A 148 -19.91 15.46 -19.07
CA ALA A 148 -20.12 14.04 -19.31
C ALA A 148 -19.14 13.49 -20.37
N GLY A 149 -18.83 14.27 -21.41
CA GLY A 149 -17.92 13.88 -22.47
C GLY A 149 -16.49 13.71 -21.96
N GLU A 150 -16.00 14.68 -21.18
CA GLU A 150 -14.67 14.63 -20.59
C GLU A 150 -14.55 13.52 -19.53
N ILE A 151 -15.60 13.29 -18.73
CA ILE A 151 -15.65 12.16 -17.80
C ILE A 151 -15.51 10.84 -18.56
N VAL A 152 -16.28 10.64 -19.63
CA VAL A 152 -16.19 9.44 -20.47
C VAL A 152 -14.80 9.31 -21.08
N ARG A 153 -14.24 10.41 -21.61
CA ARG A 153 -12.89 10.43 -22.20
C ARG A 153 -11.82 10.07 -21.18
N ARG A 154 -11.85 10.65 -19.96
CA ARG A 154 -10.90 10.34 -18.87
C ARG A 154 -11.06 8.91 -18.38
N ARG A 155 -12.30 8.42 -18.22
CA ARG A 155 -12.57 7.02 -17.88
C ARG A 155 -12.02 6.06 -18.93
N LYS A 156 -12.25 6.34 -20.22
CA LYS A 156 -11.70 5.54 -21.33
C LYS A 156 -10.17 5.55 -21.31
N LYS A 157 -9.54 6.74 -21.22
CA LYS A 157 -8.07 6.88 -21.13
C LYS A 157 -7.48 6.13 -19.92
N ALA A 158 -8.12 6.19 -18.76
CA ALA A 158 -7.69 5.47 -17.57
C ALA A 158 -7.82 3.95 -17.75
N ARG A 159 -8.93 3.47 -18.34
CA ARG A 159 -9.13 2.05 -18.67
C ARG A 159 -8.11 1.56 -19.69
N ASP A 160 -7.82 2.34 -20.72
CA ASP A 160 -6.83 2.01 -21.75
C ASP A 160 -5.42 2.00 -21.17
N LYS A 161 -5.08 2.94 -20.27
CA LYS A 161 -3.80 2.94 -19.55
C LYS A 161 -3.63 1.69 -18.68
N LYS A 162 -4.71 1.21 -18.04
CA LYS A 162 -4.69 -0.06 -17.27
C LYS A 162 -4.63 -1.31 -18.17
N ARG A 163 -5.23 -1.26 -19.36
CA ARG A 163 -5.29 -2.40 -20.30
C ARG A 163 -4.03 -2.59 -21.14
N LYS A 164 -3.21 -1.55 -21.36
CA LYS A 164 -1.94 -1.71 -22.06
C LYS A 164 -1.04 -2.65 -21.25
N LYS A 165 -0.86 -3.88 -21.75
CA LYS A 165 0.15 -4.82 -21.24
C LYS A 165 1.49 -4.10 -21.19
N SER A 166 2.24 -4.32 -20.12
CA SER A 166 3.60 -3.79 -19.98
C SER A 166 4.44 -4.13 -21.21
N THR A 167 5.20 -3.17 -21.74
CA THR A 167 6.07 -3.38 -22.92
C THR A 167 7.04 -4.56 -22.72
N TYR A 168 7.43 -4.83 -21.47
CA TYR A 168 8.28 -5.95 -21.09
C TYR A 168 7.53 -7.29 -21.20
N LEU A 169 6.26 -7.35 -20.77
CA LEU A 169 5.44 -8.56 -20.92
C LEU A 169 5.21 -8.90 -22.40
N ILE A 170 4.97 -7.89 -23.23
CA ILE A 170 4.81 -8.09 -24.68
C ILE A 170 6.10 -8.67 -25.28
N SER A 171 7.27 -8.09 -24.98
CA SER A 171 8.55 -8.67 -25.46
C SER A 171 8.78 -10.09 -24.92
N LYS A 172 8.39 -10.38 -23.67
CA LYS A 172 8.54 -11.69 -23.05
C LYS A 172 7.73 -12.76 -23.81
N GLU A 173 6.49 -12.45 -24.17
CA GLU A 173 5.64 -13.38 -24.95
C GLU A 173 6.27 -13.77 -26.29
N TYR A 174 7.00 -12.87 -26.96
CA TYR A 174 7.70 -13.22 -28.20
C TYR A 174 9.00 -14.01 -27.96
N ILE A 175 9.70 -13.73 -26.85
CA ILE A 175 10.88 -14.50 -26.43
C ILE A 175 10.49 -15.95 -26.12
N GLU A 176 9.41 -16.15 -25.38
CA GLU A 176 8.88 -17.49 -25.04
C GLU A 176 8.38 -18.25 -26.28
N LYS A 177 7.89 -17.52 -27.30
CA LYS A 177 7.60 -18.09 -28.63
C LYS A 177 8.85 -18.42 -29.45
N GLY A 178 10.02 -18.01 -28.99
CA GLY A 178 11.29 -18.39 -29.56
C GLY A 178 11.77 -17.57 -30.75
N LEU A 179 11.29 -16.33 -30.90
CA LEU A 179 11.73 -15.41 -31.95
C LEU A 179 13.09 -14.79 -31.62
N SER A 180 13.85 -14.44 -32.66
CA SER A 180 15.10 -13.69 -32.55
C SER A 180 14.87 -12.21 -32.24
N ILE A 181 15.91 -11.52 -31.74
CA ILE A 181 15.85 -10.07 -31.42
C ILE A 181 15.38 -9.26 -32.63
N LYS A 182 15.85 -9.61 -33.83
CA LYS A 182 15.52 -8.93 -35.08
C LYS A 182 14.06 -9.13 -35.48
N GLU A 183 13.54 -10.35 -35.37
CA GLU A 183 12.12 -10.64 -35.64
C GLU A 183 11.22 -9.93 -34.63
N ILE A 184 11.59 -9.93 -33.34
CA ILE A 184 10.84 -9.21 -32.30
C ILE A 184 10.84 -7.71 -32.59
N ALA A 185 11.99 -7.14 -32.98
CA ALA A 185 12.11 -5.73 -33.33
C ALA A 185 11.19 -5.36 -34.51
N GLN A 186 11.17 -6.19 -35.55
CA GLN A 186 10.31 -6.01 -36.72
C GLN A 186 8.82 -6.14 -36.39
N GLU A 187 8.42 -7.23 -35.72
CA GLU A 187 7.02 -7.50 -35.32
C GLU A 187 6.47 -6.41 -34.39
N ARG A 188 7.34 -5.85 -33.54
CA ARG A 188 6.95 -4.79 -32.59
C ARG A 188 7.11 -3.37 -33.13
N GLY A 189 7.71 -3.18 -34.31
CA GLY A 189 8.08 -1.85 -34.81
C GLY A 189 9.04 -1.10 -33.88
N LEU A 190 9.96 -1.81 -33.23
CA LEU A 190 10.96 -1.27 -32.30
C LEU A 190 12.36 -1.45 -32.88
N SER A 191 13.35 -0.73 -32.35
CA SER A 191 14.76 -1.00 -32.67
C SER A 191 15.28 -2.21 -31.91
N GLU A 192 16.24 -2.93 -32.49
CA GLU A 192 16.90 -4.08 -31.83
C GLU A 192 17.51 -3.68 -30.46
N GLY A 193 18.12 -2.50 -30.36
CA GLY A 193 18.64 -1.97 -29.09
C GLY A 193 17.57 -1.76 -28.01
N THR A 194 16.32 -1.51 -28.40
CA THR A 194 15.19 -1.43 -27.46
C THR A 194 14.83 -2.82 -26.94
N ILE A 195 14.84 -3.84 -27.81
CA ILE A 195 14.60 -5.23 -27.42
C ILE A 195 15.71 -5.74 -26.49
N ILE A 196 16.97 -5.44 -26.79
CA ILE A 196 18.12 -5.75 -25.92
C ILE A 196 17.96 -5.09 -24.55
N SER A 197 17.52 -3.83 -24.51
CA SER A 197 17.24 -3.13 -23.25
C SER A 197 16.07 -3.75 -22.47
N HIS A 198 15.08 -4.35 -23.16
CA HIS A 198 14.04 -5.14 -22.50
C HIS A 198 14.61 -6.43 -21.91
N ILE A 199 15.49 -7.14 -22.63
CA ILE A 199 16.15 -8.37 -22.17
C ILE A 199 16.95 -8.11 -20.89
N VAL A 200 17.73 -7.02 -20.84
CA VAL A 200 18.47 -6.61 -19.63
C VAL A 200 17.51 -6.46 -18.44
N LYS A 201 16.41 -5.72 -18.62
CA LYS A 201 15.40 -5.51 -17.56
C LYS A 201 14.58 -6.76 -17.23
N MET A 202 14.58 -7.78 -18.08
CA MET A 202 13.90 -9.05 -17.81
C MET A 202 14.66 -9.90 -16.82
N LYS A 203 16.00 -9.87 -16.84
CA LYS A 203 16.83 -10.55 -15.83
C LYS A 203 16.41 -10.13 -14.41
N ASP A 204 16.20 -8.83 -14.20
CA ASP A 204 15.80 -8.30 -12.89
C ASP A 204 14.32 -8.56 -12.54
N LYS A 205 13.41 -8.44 -13.53
CA LYS A 205 11.96 -8.45 -13.27
C LYS A 205 11.30 -9.81 -13.43
N PHE A 206 11.88 -10.71 -14.22
CA PHE A 206 11.32 -12.01 -14.56
C PHE A 206 12.44 -13.07 -14.64
N PRO A 207 13.06 -13.45 -13.51
CA PRO A 207 14.23 -14.33 -13.47
C PRO A 207 14.01 -15.70 -14.13
N GLU A 208 12.77 -16.20 -14.11
CA GLU A 208 12.36 -17.48 -14.71
C GLU A 208 12.33 -17.49 -16.25
N THR A 209 12.56 -16.35 -16.89
CA THR A 209 12.49 -16.28 -18.36
C THR A 209 13.78 -16.86 -18.94
N ASP A 210 13.67 -17.89 -19.78
CA ASP A 210 14.84 -18.46 -20.46
C ASP A 210 15.38 -17.46 -21.50
N LEU A 211 16.58 -16.94 -21.22
CA LEU A 211 17.31 -16.01 -22.08
C LEU A 211 18.51 -16.67 -22.76
N SER A 212 18.77 -17.96 -22.52
CA SER A 212 19.97 -18.66 -22.99
C SER A 212 20.19 -18.54 -24.50
N ARG A 213 19.10 -18.47 -25.27
CA ARG A 213 19.11 -18.33 -26.74
C ARG A 213 19.68 -17.02 -27.25
N PHE A 214 19.79 -15.99 -26.40
CA PHE A 214 20.38 -14.70 -26.74
C PHE A 214 21.80 -14.55 -26.21
N ARG A 215 22.39 -15.61 -25.64
CA ARG A 215 23.78 -15.58 -25.21
C ARG A 215 24.67 -15.35 -26.45
N PRO A 216 25.53 -14.31 -26.44
CA PRO A 216 26.52 -14.09 -27.51
C PRO A 216 27.50 -15.26 -27.62
N ASP A 217 28.24 -15.32 -28.72
CA ASP A 217 29.25 -16.38 -28.91
C ASP A 217 30.35 -16.34 -27.84
N GLU A 218 30.96 -17.49 -27.57
CA GLU A 218 31.92 -17.62 -26.45
C GLU A 218 33.21 -16.83 -26.71
N ALA A 219 33.59 -16.63 -27.97
CA ALA A 219 34.77 -15.83 -28.33
C ALA A 219 34.57 -14.35 -27.99
N LEU A 220 33.39 -13.81 -28.28
CA LEU A 220 32.99 -12.44 -27.97
C LEU A 220 32.83 -12.26 -26.45
N MET A 221 32.22 -13.24 -25.77
CA MET A 221 32.11 -13.25 -24.31
C MET A 221 33.48 -13.18 -23.65
N GLU A 222 34.44 -13.99 -24.11
CA GLU A 222 35.79 -14.02 -23.56
C GLU A 222 36.55 -12.71 -23.81
N LYS A 223 36.42 -12.16 -25.02
CA LYS A 223 37.03 -10.88 -25.39
C LYS A 223 36.52 -9.73 -24.51
N VAL A 224 35.22 -9.66 -24.27
CA VAL A 224 34.61 -8.64 -23.41
C VAL A 224 34.96 -8.88 -21.94
N ARG A 225 35.08 -10.13 -21.49
CA ARG A 225 35.53 -10.48 -20.13
C ARG A 225 36.95 -9.99 -19.84
N HIS A 226 37.89 -10.22 -20.76
CA HIS A 226 39.25 -9.71 -20.63
C HIS A 226 39.30 -8.18 -20.56
N ALA A 227 38.53 -7.49 -21.40
CA ALA A 227 38.44 -6.03 -21.36
C ALA A 227 37.84 -5.53 -20.03
N ARG A 228 36.81 -6.21 -19.50
CA ARG A 228 36.20 -5.92 -18.19
C ARG A 228 37.22 -6.07 -17.06
N GLU A 229 37.95 -7.17 -17.03
CA GLU A 229 38.98 -7.44 -16.00
C GLU A 229 40.10 -6.41 -16.03
N ALA A 230 40.59 -6.04 -17.23
CA ALA A 230 41.60 -5.00 -17.38
C ALA A 230 41.12 -3.64 -16.84
N LEU A 231 39.88 -3.24 -17.17
CA LEU A 231 39.29 -1.99 -16.69
C LEU A 231 39.01 -1.98 -15.19
N LEU A 232 38.75 -3.14 -14.57
CA LEU A 232 38.60 -3.26 -13.12
C LEU A 232 39.95 -3.11 -12.37
N GLN A 233 41.07 -3.46 -13.02
CA GLN A 233 42.40 -3.24 -12.47
C GLN A 233 42.91 -1.82 -12.68
N GLU A 234 42.45 -1.14 -13.72
CA GLU A 234 42.66 0.30 -13.88
C GLU A 234 41.85 1.07 -12.85
N ASN A 235 42.54 1.63 -11.85
CA ASN A 235 41.94 2.41 -10.76
C ASN A 235 41.47 3.81 -11.23
N ASN A 236 40.73 3.87 -12.34
CA ASN A 236 40.24 5.08 -12.97
C ASN A 236 38.74 5.30 -12.65
N PRO A 237 38.37 6.36 -11.90
CA PRO A 237 36.99 6.65 -11.54
C PRO A 237 36.05 6.84 -12.74
N ASP A 238 36.56 7.31 -13.88
CA ASP A 238 35.75 7.58 -15.08
C ASP A 238 35.22 6.30 -15.74
N ASN A 239 35.75 5.14 -15.36
CA ASN A 239 35.31 3.84 -15.86
C ASN A 239 34.00 3.36 -15.24
N PHE A 240 33.55 3.98 -14.15
CA PHE A 240 32.44 3.50 -13.33
C PHE A 240 31.22 4.43 -13.35
N GLN A 241 30.03 3.83 -13.33
CA GLN A 241 28.77 4.50 -13.09
C GLN A 241 28.58 4.77 -11.59
N ARG A 242 27.57 5.58 -11.24
CA ARG A 242 27.25 5.94 -9.85
C ARG A 242 26.88 4.75 -8.96
N ASP A 243 26.43 3.65 -9.56
CA ASP A 243 26.09 2.40 -8.88
C ASP A 243 27.27 1.42 -8.76
N GLY A 244 28.47 1.83 -9.18
CA GLY A 244 29.67 1.01 -9.16
C GLY A 244 29.82 0.05 -10.35
N SER A 245 28.85 0.01 -11.28
CA SER A 245 28.97 -0.79 -12.51
C SER A 245 29.87 -0.11 -13.54
N LEU A 246 30.57 -0.88 -14.38
CA LEU A 246 31.38 -0.31 -15.48
C LEU A 246 30.49 0.41 -16.50
N THR A 247 31.00 1.50 -17.08
CA THR A 247 30.31 2.17 -18.19
C THR A 247 30.49 1.37 -19.49
N LEU A 248 29.44 1.28 -20.30
CA LEU A 248 29.53 0.66 -21.64
C LEU A 248 30.50 1.39 -22.56
N ARG A 249 30.72 2.69 -22.32
CA ARG A 249 31.66 3.51 -23.09
C ARG A 249 33.10 3.06 -22.83
N SER A 250 33.47 2.86 -21.57
CA SER A 250 34.81 2.36 -21.22
C SER A 250 35.08 0.99 -21.84
N LEU A 251 34.10 0.09 -21.82
CA LEU A 251 34.21 -1.22 -22.49
C LEU A 251 34.35 -1.09 -24.01
N PHE A 252 33.59 -0.20 -24.64
CA PHE A 252 33.69 0.08 -26.07
C PHE A 252 35.07 0.60 -26.45
N ASP A 253 35.58 1.57 -25.68
CA ASP A 253 36.89 2.19 -25.89
C ASP A 253 38.03 1.17 -25.67
N ALA A 254 37.95 0.34 -24.62
CA ALA A 254 38.93 -0.72 -24.35
C ALA A 254 38.98 -1.81 -25.44
N LEU A 255 37.88 -2.00 -26.16
CA LEU A 255 37.79 -2.93 -27.29
C LEU A 255 38.07 -2.25 -28.64
N ASN A 256 38.62 -1.03 -28.64
CA ASN A 256 38.92 -0.24 -29.83
C ASN A 256 37.73 -0.06 -30.78
N GLY A 257 36.50 -0.10 -30.25
CA GLY A 257 35.27 -0.01 -31.04
C GLY A 257 34.98 -1.22 -31.94
N GLU A 258 35.68 -2.34 -31.77
CA GLU A 258 35.46 -3.57 -32.55
C GLU A 258 34.15 -4.29 -32.18
N VAL A 259 33.54 -3.96 -31.04
CA VAL A 259 32.29 -4.53 -30.55
C VAL A 259 31.25 -3.44 -30.35
N GLY A 260 30.06 -3.58 -30.91
CA GLY A 260 29.00 -2.58 -30.83
C GLY A 260 28.35 -2.49 -29.44
N TYR A 261 27.80 -1.32 -29.10
CA TYR A 261 27.10 -1.10 -27.81
C TYR A 261 25.97 -2.08 -27.51
N ASN A 262 25.28 -2.57 -28.54
CA ASN A 262 24.20 -3.55 -28.40
C ASN A 262 24.73 -4.93 -28.01
N GLU A 263 25.86 -5.34 -28.60
CA GLU A 263 26.54 -6.59 -28.30
C GLU A 263 27.15 -6.56 -26.90
N LEU A 264 27.76 -5.43 -26.52
CA LEU A 264 28.25 -5.21 -25.16
C LEU A 264 27.14 -5.30 -24.11
N LYS A 265 26.00 -4.64 -24.36
CA LYS A 265 24.83 -4.74 -23.48
C LYS A 265 24.36 -6.17 -23.30
N LEU A 266 24.34 -6.95 -24.37
CA LEU A 266 23.91 -8.33 -24.34
C LEU A 266 24.92 -9.21 -23.59
N CYS A 267 26.22 -9.04 -23.83
CA CYS A 267 27.28 -9.72 -23.09
C CYS A 267 27.16 -9.49 -21.58
N MET A 268 26.94 -8.23 -21.17
CA MET A 268 26.79 -7.86 -19.76
C MET A 268 25.57 -8.52 -19.08
N VAL A 269 24.54 -8.95 -19.82
CA VAL A 269 23.41 -9.70 -19.24
C VAL A 269 23.85 -11.10 -18.77
N PHE A 270 24.77 -11.73 -19.50
CA PHE A 270 25.22 -13.11 -19.27
C PHE A 270 26.54 -13.21 -18.52
N MET A 271 27.10 -12.07 -18.12
CA MET A 271 28.27 -12.01 -17.25
C MET A 271 27.79 -11.89 -15.80
N GLU A 272 28.31 -12.78 -14.96
CA GLU A 272 28.23 -12.66 -13.50
C GLU A 272 29.39 -11.81 -12.95
#